data_AF-A0A529FPM9-F1
#
_entry.id   AF-A0A529FPM9-F1
#
_cell.length_a   1.000
_cell.length_b   1.000
_cell.length_c   1.000
_cell.angle_alpha   90.00
_cell.angle_beta   90.00
_cell.angle_gamma   90.00
#
_symmetry.space_group_name_H-M   'P 1'
#
loop_
_entity.id
_entity.type
_entity.pdbx_description
1 polymer ?
#
loop_
_entity_poly.entity_id
_entity_poly.type
_entity_poly.pdbx_seq_one_letter_code
_entity_poly.pdbx_strand_id
1 'polypeptide(L)' 'MSNATLTYLFDPLCGWCYGATPMLDRLEKSGVVLELLPTGLFSGAGARPLDAGFAAHAWANDQRIERLSGQVFSQAYV' A
#
# COMPACT_ATOMS: atom_id res chain seq x y z
N MET A 1 -25.88 13.49 -7.88
CA MET A 1 -24.66 12.67 -7.99
C MET A 1 -24.67 11.71 -6.81
N SER A 2 -24.68 10.42 -7.05
CA SER A 2 -24.64 9.43 -5.97
C SER A 2 -23.26 9.48 -5.32
N ASN A 3 -23.16 9.84 -4.05
CA ASN A 3 -21.91 9.72 -3.29
C ASN A 3 -21.63 8.22 -3.08
N ALA A 4 -20.88 7.61 -4.00
CA ALA A 4 -20.42 6.24 -3.84
C ALA A 4 -19.42 6.18 -2.68
N THR A 5 -19.56 5.18 -1.81
CA THR A 5 -18.59 4.90 -0.75
C THR A 5 -17.74 3.70 -1.17
N LEU A 6 -16.41 3.82 -1.05
CA LEU A 6 -15.45 2.76 -1.30
C LEU A 6 -14.73 2.43 0.01
N THR A 7 -14.93 1.21 0.51
CA THR A 7 -14.15 0.69 1.63
C THR A 7 -12.78 0.20 1.11
N TYR A 8 -11.71 0.85 1.53
CA TYR A 8 -10.33 0.52 1.17
C TYR A 8 -9.68 -0.28 2.30
N LEU A 9 -9.52 -1.59 2.07
CA LEU A 9 -8.80 -2.48 2.96
C LEU A 9 -7.31 -2.36 2.69
N PHE A 10 -6.52 -2.01 3.71
CA PHE A 10 -5.10 -1.76 3.52
C PHE A 10 -4.25 -2.14 4.73
N ASP A 11 -2.94 -2.06 4.57
CA ASP A 11 -1.99 -2.03 5.67
C ASP A 11 -0.92 -0.97 5.37
N PRO A 12 -0.51 -0.12 6.32
CA PRO A 12 0.52 0.90 6.10
C PRO A 12 1.88 0.33 5.63
N LEU A 13 2.19 -0.91 5.98
CA LEU A 13 3.44 -1.58 5.59
C LEU A 13 3.29 -2.42 4.31
N CYS A 14 2.12 -2.44 3.68
CA CYS A 14 1.92 -3.11 2.40
C CYS A 14 2.44 -2.23 1.25
N GLY A 15 3.53 -2.65 0.60
CA GLY A 15 4.09 -1.92 -0.55
C GLY A 15 3.09 -1.70 -1.68
N TRP A 16 2.19 -2.65 -1.96
CA TRP A 16 1.15 -2.49 -2.98
C TRP A 16 0.08 -1.47 -2.58
N CYS A 17 -0.20 -1.33 -1.28
CA CYS A 17 -1.08 -0.26 -0.79
C CYS A 17 -0.44 1.12 -1.00
N TYR A 18 0.87 1.25 -0.81
CA TYR A 18 1.62 2.46 -1.18
C TYR A 18 1.59 2.71 -2.70
N GLY A 19 1.74 1.65 -3.51
CA GLY A 19 1.60 1.71 -4.96
C GLY A 19 0.24 2.22 -5.45
N ALA A 20 -0.83 1.94 -4.69
CA ALA A 20 -2.20 2.32 -5.05
C ALA A 20 -2.57 3.75 -4.66
N THR A 21 -1.80 4.44 -3.81
CA THR A 21 -2.13 5.79 -3.29
C THR A 21 -2.53 6.80 -4.38
N PRO A 22 -1.86 6.90 -5.55
CA PRO A 22 -2.27 7.86 -6.57
C PRO A 22 -3.67 7.62 -7.14
N MET A 23 -4.18 6.39 -7.08
CA MET A 23 -5.54 6.05 -7.48
C MET A 23 -6.56 6.50 -6.42
N LEU A 24 -6.23 6.34 -5.14
CA LEU A 24 -7.07 6.81 -4.03
C LEU A 24 -7.29 8.32 -4.12
N ASP A 25 -6.21 9.08 -4.39
CA ASP A 25 -6.30 10.53 -4.60
C ASP A 25 -7.25 10.90 -5.74
N ARG A 26 -7.24 10.12 -6.85
CA ARG A 26 -8.13 10.36 -8.00
C ARG A 26 -9.59 10.04 -7.65
N LEU A 27 -9.82 8.97 -6.89
CA LEU A 27 -11.15 8.57 -6.45
C LEU A 27 -11.76 9.63 -5.51
N GLU A 28 -11.00 10.08 -4.52
CA GLU A 28 -11.44 11.16 -3.62
C GLU A 28 -11.76 12.45 -4.40
N LYS A 29 -10.89 12.85 -5.34
CA LYS A 29 -11.13 14.02 -6.23
C LYS A 29 -12.36 13.86 -7.13
N SER A 30 -12.79 12.62 -7.40
CA SER A 30 -14.00 12.34 -8.19
C SER A 30 -15.30 12.40 -7.36
N GLY A 31 -15.21 12.62 -6.04
CA GLY A 31 -16.35 12.68 -5.12
C GLY A 31 -16.71 11.32 -4.50
N VAL A 32 -15.85 10.31 -4.61
CA VAL A 32 -16.02 9.03 -3.89
C VAL A 32 -15.61 9.23 -2.44
N VAL A 33 -16.45 8.76 -1.51
CA VAL A 33 -16.11 8.73 -0.08
C VAL A 33 -15.24 7.51 0.18
N LEU A 34 -14.02 7.73 0.65
CA LEU A 34 -13.11 6.65 1.04
C LEU A 34 -13.32 6.29 2.51
N GLU A 35 -13.68 5.04 2.78
CA GLU A 35 -13.69 4.48 4.12
C GLU A 35 -12.44 3.61 4.29
N LEU A 36 -11.54 3.99 5.20
CA LEU A 36 -10.26 3.32 5.37
C LEU A 36 -10.35 2.23 6.43
N LEU A 37 -10.02 0.98 6.06
CA LEU A 37 -10.04 -0.16 6.97
C LEU A 37 -8.65 -0.82 7.05
N PRO A 38 -7.83 -0.51 8.08
CA PRO A 38 -6.55 -1.16 8.28
C PRO A 38 -6.74 -2.63 8.69
N THR A 39 -5.98 -3.53 8.06
CA THR A 39 -6.14 -5.00 8.18
C THR A 39 -5.08 -5.69 9.03
N GLY A 40 -3.95 -5.04 9.32
CA GLY A 40 -2.90 -5.59 10.19
C GLY A 40 -2.14 -6.76 9.55
N LEU A 41 -1.66 -6.57 8.31
CA LEU A 41 -0.96 -7.58 7.50
C LEU A 41 0.20 -8.25 8.24
N PHE A 42 0.92 -7.50 9.08
CA PHE A 42 2.08 -7.99 9.84
C PHE A 42 1.82 -8.08 11.35
N SER A 43 0.55 -8.17 11.76
CA SER A 43 0.13 -8.28 13.17
C SER A 43 -0.45 -9.66 13.48
N GLY A 44 -0.39 -10.07 14.75
CA GLY A 44 -0.97 -11.34 15.21
C GLY A 44 -0.42 -12.54 14.44
N ALA A 45 -1.31 -13.33 13.83
CA ALA A 45 -0.92 -14.48 13.01
C ALA A 45 -0.13 -14.12 11.73
N GLY A 46 -0.19 -12.85 11.29
CA GLY A 46 0.58 -12.34 10.14
C GLY A 46 1.98 -11.85 10.50
N ALA A 47 2.28 -11.73 11.80
CA ALA A 47 3.58 -11.28 12.28
C ALA A 47 4.70 -12.22 11.83
N ARG A 48 5.80 -11.62 11.37
CA ARG A 48 6.96 -12.34 10.86
C ARG A 48 8.23 -11.56 11.17
N PRO A 49 9.37 -12.25 11.40
CA PRO A 49 10.63 -11.57 11.58
C PRO A 49 11.02 -10.81 10.31
N LEU A 50 11.57 -9.61 10.49
CA LEU A 50 12.19 -8.85 9.41
C LEU A 50 13.61 -9.39 9.16
N ASP A 51 13.70 -10.64 8.73
CA ASP A 51 14.98 -11.26 8.37
C ASP A 51 15.43 -10.87 6.96
N ALA A 52 16.64 -11.30 6.58
CA ALA A 52 17.21 -10.99 5.27
C ALA A 52 16.37 -11.53 4.11
N GLY A 53 15.67 -12.65 4.29
CA GLY A 53 14.81 -13.24 3.28
C GLY A 53 13.56 -12.39 3.06
N PHE A 54 12.93 -11.95 4.13
CA PHE A 54 11.79 -11.05 4.06
C PHE A 54 12.20 -9.67 3.48
N ALA A 55 13.33 -9.11 3.92
CA ALA A 55 13.83 -7.85 3.37
C ALA A 55 14.09 -7.94 1.86
N ALA A 56 14.74 -9.00 1.38
CA ALA A 56 14.95 -9.22 -0.05
C ALA A 56 13.63 -9.39 -0.83
N HIS A 57 12.65 -10.09 -0.25
CA HIS A 57 11.33 -10.25 -0.84
C HIS A 57 10.57 -8.92 -0.92
N ALA A 58 10.56 -8.13 0.15
CA ALA A 58 9.97 -6.79 0.16
C ALA A 58 10.63 -5.91 -0.91
N TRP A 59 11.96 -5.88 -0.95
CA TRP A 59 12.71 -5.08 -1.91
C TRP A 59 12.45 -5.46 -3.38
N ALA A 60 12.27 -6.74 -3.68
CA ALA A 60 11.89 -7.19 -5.02
C ALA A 60 10.49 -6.69 -5.43
N ASN A 61 9.55 -6.62 -4.47
CA ASN A 61 8.24 -6.05 -4.71
C ASN A 61 8.31 -4.53 -4.88
N ASP A 62 9.08 -3.84 -4.04
CA ASP A 62 9.21 -2.38 -4.06
C ASP A 62 9.71 -1.88 -5.43
N GLN A 63 10.75 -2.52 -5.98
CA GLN A 63 11.23 -2.22 -7.35
C GLN A 63 10.16 -2.46 -8.43
N ARG A 64 9.29 -3.45 -8.23
CA ARG A 64 8.18 -3.71 -9.17
C ARG A 64 7.08 -2.68 -9.02
N ILE A 65 6.77 -2.27 -7.79
CA ILE A 65 5.79 -1.23 -7.48
C ILE A 65 6.24 0.09 -8.09
N GLU A 66 7.48 0.51 -7.86
CA GLU A 66 8.06 1.73 -8.46
C GLU A 66 7.87 1.76 -9.98
N ARG A 67 8.23 0.68 -10.68
CA ARG A 67 8.09 0.58 -12.14
C ARG A 67 6.65 0.68 -12.63
N LEU A 68 5.67 0.22 -11.85
CA LEU A 68 4.27 0.14 -12.28
C LEU A 68 3.42 1.35 -11.85
N SER A 69 3.70 1.91 -10.68
CA SER A 69 2.93 3.03 -10.12
C SER A 69 3.62 4.39 -10.26
N GLY A 70 4.94 4.40 -10.49
CA GLY A 70 5.76 5.61 -10.43
C GLY A 70 5.99 6.13 -9.01
N GLN A 71 5.58 5.39 -7.98
CA GLN A 71 5.84 5.73 -6.59
C GLN A 71 7.32 5.58 -6.25
N VAL A 72 7.82 6.47 -5.39
CA VAL A 72 9.25 6.61 -5.12
C VAL A 72 9.65 5.80 -3.88
N PHE A 73 10.61 4.89 -4.05
CA PHE A 73 11.30 4.26 -2.93
C PHE A 73 12.67 4.92 -2.78
N SER A 74 12.86 5.66 -1.68
CA SER A 74 14.06 6.49 -1.51
C SER A 74 15.29 5.67 -1.14
N GLN A 75 16.48 6.25 -1.35
CA GLN A 75 17.74 5.61 -0.95
C GLN A 75 17.89 5.41 0.56
N ALA A 76 17.13 6.13 1.38
CA ALA A 76 17.15 5.98 2.84
C ALA A 76 16.29 4.79 3.33
N TYR A 77 15.43 4.25 2.46
CA TYR A 77 14.55 3.13 2.77
C TYR A 77 15.19 1.77 2.43
N VAL A 78 16.12 1.74 1.49
CA VAL A 78 16.84 0.53 1.00
C VAL A 78 18.00 0.09 1.88
#